data_AF-A0A9Q4SZR1-F1
#
_entry.id   AF-A0A9Q4SZR1-F1
#
_cell.length_a   1.000
_cell.length_b   1.000
_cell.length_c   1.000
_cell.angle_alpha   90.00
_cell.angle_beta   90.00
_cell.angle_gamma   90.00
#
_symmetry.space_group_name_H-M   'P 1'
#
loop_
_entity.id
_entity.type
_entity.pdbx_description
1 polymer ?
#
loop_
_entity_poly.entity_id
_entity_poly.type
_entity_poly.pdbx_seq_one_letter_code
_entity_poly.pdbx_strand_id
1 'polypeptide(L)' 'MSTIQRDKQPKGNGKAPAFQIRITPELKAQFEEAAKAQGMSLGNWFKNLGREELKRLGSTPKG' A
#
# COMPACT_ATOMS: atom_id res chain seq x y z
N MET A 1 -3.40 12.24 -18.99
CA MET A 1 -2.35 11.32 -18.50
C MET A 1 -2.11 11.63 -17.03
N SER A 2 -2.70 10.86 -16.10
CA SER A 2 -2.56 11.12 -14.65
C SER A 2 -1.27 10.51 -14.12
N THR A 3 -0.32 11.38 -13.77
CA THR A 3 0.95 11.06 -13.11
C THR A 3 0.69 10.60 -11.68
N ILE A 4 0.48 9.29 -11.51
CA ILE A 4 0.46 8.66 -10.19
C ILE A 4 1.90 8.73 -9.65
N GLN A 5 2.17 9.68 -8.75
CA GLN A 5 3.43 9.78 -8.02
C GLN A 5 3.58 8.51 -7.15
N ARG A 6 4.42 7.57 -7.59
CA ARG A 6 4.78 6.39 -6.81
C ARG A 6 6.07 6.69 -6.06
N ASP A 7 5.96 6.63 -4.74
CA ASP A 7 7.07 6.75 -3.80
C ASP A 7 8.17 5.73 -4.16
N LYS A 8 9.39 6.22 -4.42
CA LYS A 8 10.53 5.40 -4.83
C LYS A 8 11.07 4.66 -3.60
N GLN A 9 10.59 3.44 -3.36
CA GLN A 9 11.26 2.56 -2.40
C GLN A 9 12.63 2.10 -2.94
N PRO A 10 13.68 2.07 -2.11
CA PRO A 10 14.98 1.54 -2.48
C PRO A 10 14.85 0.06 -2.84
N LYS A 11 15.34 -0.31 -4.02
CA LYS A 11 15.32 -1.68 -4.55
C LYS A 11 16.31 -2.53 -3.76
N GLY A 12 15.86 -3.06 -2.62
CA GLY A 12 16.52 -4.19 -1.96
C GLY A 12 16.62 -5.37 -2.93
N ASN A 13 17.70 -6.14 -2.82
CA ASN A 13 18.25 -7.09 -3.78
C ASN A 13 17.40 -8.35 -4.09
N GLY A 14 16.07 -8.24 -4.12
CA GLY A 14 15.13 -9.29 -4.49
C GLY A 14 13.86 -8.66 -5.02
N LYS A 15 13.34 -9.17 -6.14
CA LYS A 15 12.02 -8.75 -6.66
C LYS A 15 11.00 -8.95 -5.54
N ALA A 16 10.52 -7.85 -4.95
CA ALA A 16 9.44 -7.94 -3.98
C ALA A 16 8.26 -8.66 -4.67
N PRO A 17 7.68 -9.71 -4.06
CA PRO A 17 6.59 -10.44 -4.67
C PRO A 17 5.43 -9.47 -4.92
N ALA A 18 4.97 -9.40 -6.17
CA ALA A 18 3.87 -8.54 -6.55
C ALA A 18 2.56 -9.14 -6.02
N PHE A 19 1.85 -8.37 -5.18
CA PHE A 19 0.51 -8.74 -4.72
C PHE A 19 -0.53 -8.13 -5.66
N GLN A 20 -1.21 -8.97 -6.44
CA GLN A 20 -2.26 -8.51 -7.35
C GLN A 20 -3.63 -8.67 -6.68
N ILE A 21 -4.21 -7.54 -6.27
CA ILE A 21 -5.57 -7.49 -5.72
C ILE A 21 -6.53 -7.12 -6.85
N ARG A 22 -7.58 -7.92 -7.05
CA ARG A 22 -8.70 -7.56 -7.91
C ARG A 22 -9.77 -6.87 -7.05
N ILE A 23 -9.95 -5.58 -7.25
CA ILE A 23 -11.00 -4.76 -6.63
C ILE A 23 -11.74 -3.98 -7.72
N THR A 24 -12.97 -3.57 -7.42
CA THR A 24 -13.74 -2.69 -8.29
C THR A 24 -13.06 -1.31 -8.42
N PRO A 25 -13.22 -0.62 -9.56
CA PRO A 25 -12.60 0.68 -9.78
C PRO A 25 -13.07 1.75 -8.77
N GLU A 26 -14.31 1.67 -8.31
CA GLU A 26 -14.86 2.54 -7.27
C GLU A 26 -14.12 2.38 -5.94
N LEU A 27 -13.88 1.14 -5.53
CA LEU A 27 -13.15 0.86 -4.30
C LEU A 27 -11.68 1.29 -4.40
N LYS A 28 -11.07 1.12 -5.59
CA LYS A 28 -9.73 1.64 -5.87
C LYS A 28 -9.66 3.17 -5.70
N ALA A 29 -10.68 3.89 -6.16
CA ALA A 29 -10.73 5.35 -6.02
C ALA A 29 -10.79 5.77 -4.55
N GLN A 30 -11.64 5.11 -3.74
CA GLN A 30 -11.72 5.36 -2.30
C GLN A 30 -10.37 5.12 -1.60
N PHE A 31 -9.68 4.03 -1.94
CA PHE A 31 -8.35 3.78 -1.37
C PHE A 31 -7.30 4.79 -1.84
N GLU A 32 -7.34 5.24 -3.09
CA GLU A 32 -6.44 6.29 -3.57
C GLU A 32 -6.70 7.63 -2.88
N GLU A 33 -7.95 7.95 -2.57
CA GLU A 33 -8.33 9.16 -1.83
C GLU A 33 -7.84 9.10 -0.38
N ALA A 34 -8.07 7.97 0.31
CA ALA A 34 -7.57 7.75 1.66
C ALA A 34 -6.02 7.77 1.73
N ALA A 35 -5.35 7.16 0.75
CA ALA A 35 -3.90 7.18 0.65
C ALA A 35 -3.36 8.61 0.40
N LYS A 36 -4.01 9.37 -0.49
CA LYS A 36 -3.68 10.79 -0.75
C LYS A 36 -3.90 11.67 0.47
N ALA A 37 -4.98 11.44 1.23
CA ALA A 37 -5.24 12.18 2.47
C ALA A 37 -4.11 11.99 3.50
N GLN A 38 -3.47 10.82 3.51
CA GLN A 38 -2.28 10.56 4.33
C GLN A 38 -0.95 10.89 3.63
N GLY A 39 -0.98 11.52 2.45
CA GLY A 39 0.21 11.94 1.72
C GLY A 39 1.09 10.78 1.20
N MET A 40 0.54 9.58 1.05
CA MET A 40 1.31 8.39 0.67
C MET A 40 0.73 7.66 -0.55
N SER A 41 1.56 6.86 -1.22
CA SER A 41 1.08 6.04 -2.35
C SER A 41 0.15 4.92 -1.87
N LEU A 42 -0.81 4.53 -2.72
CA LEU A 42 -1.75 3.43 -2.45
C LEU A 42 -1.04 2.18 -1.89
N GLY A 43 0.09 1.80 -2.49
CA GLY A 43 0.86 0.63 -2.04
C GLY A 43 1.47 0.78 -0.64
N ASN A 44 1.95 1.97 -0.28
CA ASN A 44 2.50 2.22 1.07
C ASN A 44 1.38 2.30 2.11
N TRP A 45 0.24 2.88 1.72
CA TRP A 45 -0.96 2.93 2.56
C TRP A 45 -1.45 1.52 2.92
N PHE A 46 -1.56 0.63 1.93
CA PHE A 46 -1.90 -0.77 2.18
C PHE A 46 -0.90 -1.51 3.07
N LYS A 47 0.41 -1.24 2.90
CA LYS A 47 1.44 -1.82 3.78
C LYS A 47 1.26 -1.37 5.22
N ASN A 48 0.98 -0.10 5.45
CA ASN A 48 0.74 0.43 6.79
C ASN A 48 -0.52 -0.19 7.40
N LEU A 49 -1.63 -0.22 6.65
CA LEU A 49 -2.87 -0.85 7.09
C LEU A 49 -2.67 -2.33 7.47
N GLY A 50 -1.95 -3.09 6.63
CA GLY A 50 -1.61 -4.48 6.93
C GLY A 50 -0.72 -4.63 8.18
N ARG A 51 0.26 -3.74 8.37
CA ARG A 51 1.10 -3.75 9.58
C ARG A 51 0.32 -3.41 10.85
N GLU A 52 -0.62 -2.46 10.79
CA GLU A 52 -1.48 -2.11 11.91
C GLU A 52 -2.45 -3.24 12.26
N GLU A 53 -3.06 -3.87 11.26
CA GLU A 53 -3.95 -5.00 11.48
C GLU A 53 -3.18 -6.21 12.05
N LEU A 54 -1.96 -6.48 11.57
CA LEU A 54 -1.08 -7.49 12.17
C LEU A 54 -0.79 -7.19 13.64
N LYS A 55 -0.49 -5.94 13.98
CA LYS A 55 -0.30 -5.53 15.39
C LYS A 55 -1.58 -5.74 16.21
N ARG A 56 -2.76 -5.42 15.66
CA ARG A 56 -4.06 -5.64 16.32
C ARG A 56 -4.34 -7.12 16.58
N LEU A 57 -3.92 -7.99 15.67
CA LEU A 57 -3.98 -9.44 15.80
C LEU A 57 -2.88 -10.02 16.72
N GLY A 58 -2.04 -9.19 17.34
CA GLY A 58 -0.95 -9.62 18.21
C GLY A 58 0.27 -10.18 17.48
N SER A 59 0.34 -10.03 16.15
CA SER A 59 1.48 -10.45 15.34
C SER A 59 2.47 -9.31 15.16
N THR A 60 3.77 -9.58 15.35
CA THR A 60 4.81 -8.58 15.07
C THR A 60 5.05 -8.50 13.56
N PRO A 61 4.76 -7.35 12.90
CA PRO A 61 5.02 -7.21 11.48
C PRO A 61 6.53 -7.29 11.22
N LYS A 62 6.95 -8.27 10.41
CA LYS A 62 8.34 -8.40 9.96
C LYS A 62 8.47 -7.69 8.60
N GLY A 63 9.29 -6.63 8.57
CA GLY A 63 9.63 -5.88 7.34
C GLY A 63 9.04 -4.48 7.22
#